data_AF-A0A316RHX0-F1
#
_entry.id   AF-A0A316RHX0-F1
#
_cell.length_a   1.000
_cell.length_b   1.000
_cell.length_c   1.000
_cell.angle_alpha   90.00
_cell.angle_beta   90.00
_cell.angle_gamma   90.00
#
_symmetry.space_group_name_H-M   'P 1'
#
loop_
_entity.id
_entity.type
_entity.pdbx_description
1 polymer ?
#
loop_
_entity_poly.entity_id
_entity_poly.type
_entity_poly.pdbx_seq_one_letter_code
_entity_poly.pdbx_strand_id
1 'polypeptide(L)' 'MNIEVIRYRLPIYWACPLINDDYTGLTDEECKEIKRFLEAAEGYPVDVDLETQGFYQYNDAGTFPGECADFIFHKYND' A
#
# COMPACT_ATOMS: atom_id res chain seq x y z
N MET A 1 16.92 -13.52 -12.01
CA MET A 1 15.78 -12.59 -11.90
C MET A 1 14.47 -13.34 -11.79
N ASN A 2 14.09 -13.67 -10.57
CA ASN A 2 12.74 -14.13 -10.23
C ASN A 2 12.01 -12.99 -9.52
N ILE A 3 10.70 -12.89 -9.72
CA ILE A 3 9.86 -11.92 -9.00
C ILE A 3 9.28 -12.62 -7.78
N GLU A 4 9.56 -12.07 -6.60
CA GLU A 4 8.84 -12.39 -5.37
C GLU A 4 7.64 -11.47 -5.23
N VAL A 5 6.49 -12.05 -4.91
CA VAL A 5 5.24 -11.32 -4.69
C VAL A 5 5.01 -11.17 -3.19
N ILE A 6 4.97 -9.93 -2.73
CA ILE A 6 4.69 -9.54 -1.35
C ILE A 6 3.30 -8.92 -1.31
N ARG A 7 2.53 -9.17 -0.25
CA ARG A 7 1.21 -8.57 -0.05
C ARG A 7 1.20 -7.75 1.22
N TYR A 8 0.72 -6.51 1.11
CA TYR A 8 0.47 -5.63 2.25
C TYR A 8 -1.01 -5.25 2.27
N ARG A 9 -1.67 -5.42 3.41
CA ARG A 9 -3.01 -4.90 3.65
C ARG A 9 -2.90 -3.43 4.05
N LEU A 10 -3.33 -2.53 3.17
CA LEU A 10 -3.17 -1.09 3.35
C LEU A 10 -4.50 -0.35 3.15
N PRO A 11 -4.66 0.87 3.71
CA PRO A 11 -5.86 1.67 3.53
C PRO A 11 -6.20 1.85 2.05
N ILE A 12 -7.47 1.68 1.67
CA ILE A 12 -7.87 1.69 0.25
C ILE A 12 -7.56 3.03 -0.44
N TYR A 13 -7.60 4.14 0.30
CA TYR A 13 -7.29 5.46 -0.24
C TYR A 13 -5.80 5.62 -0.64
N TRP A 14 -4.93 4.66 -0.26
CA TRP A 14 -3.54 4.60 -0.71
C TRP A 14 -3.41 4.05 -2.14
N ALA A 15 -4.48 3.53 -2.75
CA ALA A 15 -4.47 2.97 -4.10
C ALA A 15 -3.94 3.94 -5.15
N CYS A 16 -4.46 5.18 -5.21
CA CYS A 16 -3.98 6.16 -6.18
C CYS A 16 -2.49 6.50 -5.93
N PRO A 17 -2.07 6.97 -4.74
CA PRO A 17 -0.67 7.29 -4.48
C PRO A 17 0.32 6.16 -4.83
N LEU A 18 -0.02 4.91 -4.51
CA LEU A 18 0.88 3.77 -4.72
C LEU A 18 0.93 3.30 -6.18
N ILE A 19 -0.16 3.43 -6.94
CA ILE A 19 -0.24 2.86 -8.28
C ILE A 19 0.05 3.88 -9.38
N ASN A 20 -0.33 5.15 -9.20
CA ASN A 20 -0.17 6.18 -10.22
C ASN A 20 0.49 7.48 -9.73
N ASP A 21 1.05 7.49 -8.51
CA ASP A 21 1.72 8.65 -7.89
C ASP A 21 0.79 9.88 -7.74
N ASP A 22 -0.54 9.67 -7.74
CA ASP A 22 -1.52 10.74 -7.51
C ASP A 22 -1.86 10.88 -6.02
N TYR A 23 -1.38 11.96 -5.42
CA TYR A 23 -1.64 12.34 -4.03
C TYR A 23 -2.75 13.40 -3.90
N THR A 24 -3.49 13.68 -4.97
CA THR A 24 -4.54 14.69 -4.95
C THR A 24 -5.60 14.36 -3.90
N GLY A 25 -5.96 15.37 -3.09
CA GLY A 25 -6.98 15.22 -2.04
C GLY A 25 -6.44 14.69 -0.71
N LEU A 26 -5.16 14.35 -0.62
CA LEU A 26 -4.51 13.98 0.63
C LEU A 26 -3.94 15.20 1.34
N THR A 27 -3.88 15.11 2.66
CA THR A 27 -3.15 16.04 3.52
C THR A 27 -1.66 15.79 3.47
N ASP A 28 -0.87 16.79 3.87
CA ASP A 28 0.60 16.65 3.97
C ASP A 28 1.02 15.53 4.93
N GLU A 29 0.23 15.24 5.96
CA GLU A 29 0.57 14.18 6.92
C GLU A 29 0.31 12.79 6.34
N GLU A 30 -0.83 12.57 5.68
CA GLU A 30 -1.10 11.33 4.94
C GLU A 30 -0.05 11.08 3.86
N CYS A 31 0.37 12.12 3.14
CA CYS A 31 1.46 12.02 2.17
C CYS A 31 2.78 11.56 2.82
N LYS A 32 3.10 12.03 4.04
CA LYS A 32 4.30 11.60 4.76
C LYS A 32 4.19 10.16 5.26
N GLU A 33 3.01 9.76 5.73
CA GLU A 33 2.76 8.39 6.18
C GLU A 33 2.98 7.39 5.03
N ILE A 34 2.39 7.67 3.86
CA ILE A 34 2.56 6.86 2.65
C ILE A 34 4.04 6.76 2.27
N LYS A 35 4.76 7.89 2.22
CA LYS A 35 6.17 7.93 1.84
C LYS A 35 7.05 7.15 2.82
N ARG A 36 6.83 7.31 4.13
CA ARG A 36 7.55 6.56 5.18
C ARG A 36 7.31 5.05 5.05
N PHE A 37 6.09 4.65 4.74
CA PHE A 37 5.79 3.24 4.50
C PHE A 37 6.55 2.72 3.28
N LEU A 38 6.51 3.42 2.15
CA LEU A 38 7.21 3.01 0.92
C LEU A 38 8.74 2.95 1.08
N GLU A 39 9.32 3.80 1.91
CA GLU A 39 10.75 3.75 2.26
C GLU A 39 11.14 2.50 3.07
N ALA A 40 10.20 1.94 3.84
CA ALA A 40 10.42 0.79 4.71
C ALA A 40 9.94 -0.54 4.11
N ALA A 41 8.97 -0.49 3.19
CA ALA A 41 8.37 -1.66 2.58
C ALA A 41 9.37 -2.42 1.69
N GLU A 42 9.28 -3.75 1.73
CA GLU A 42 9.98 -4.58 0.76
C GLU A 42 9.25 -4.59 -0.59
N GLY A 43 10.01 -4.39 -1.66
CA GLY A 43 9.49 -4.36 -3.03
C GLY A 43 8.88 -3.01 -3.40
N TYR A 44 8.17 -2.99 -4.52
CA TYR A 44 7.45 -1.80 -5.00
C TYR A 44 6.02 -2.18 -5.40
N PRO A 45 5.03 -1.28 -5.18
CA PRO A 45 3.64 -1.54 -5.48
C PRO A 45 3.43 -1.69 -6.99
N VAL A 46 2.57 -2.63 -7.37
CA VAL A 46 2.23 -2.86 -8.79
C VAL A 46 0.74 -3.01 -9.05
N ASP A 47 -0.02 -3.44 -8.05
CA ASP A 47 -1.46 -3.70 -8.20
C ASP A 47 -2.19 -3.71 -6.85
N VAL A 48 -3.52 -3.71 -6.89
CA VAL A 48 -4.42 -3.83 -5.74
C VAL A 48 -5.45 -4.92 -6.00
N ASP A 49 -5.56 -5.86 -5.07
CA ASP A 49 -6.61 -6.88 -5.08
C ASP A 49 -7.89 -6.35 -4.44
N LEU A 50 -8.76 -5.75 -5.25
CA LEU A 50 -10.02 -5.16 -4.79
C LEU A 50 -11.03 -6.19 -4.26
N GLU A 51 -10.88 -7.49 -4.55
CA GLU A 51 -11.75 -8.52 -3.97
C GLU A 51 -11.53 -8.68 -2.46
N THR A 52 -10.37 -8.24 -1.96
CA THR A 52 -10.02 -8.25 -0.53
C THR A 52 -10.46 -6.98 0.20
N GLN A 53 -11.10 -6.03 -0.48
CA GLN A 53 -11.54 -4.78 0.13
C GLN A 53 -12.54 -5.04 1.26
N GLY A 54 -12.31 -4.41 2.42
CA GLY A 54 -13.16 -4.56 3.59
C GLY A 54 -12.75 -3.67 4.75
N PHE A 55 -13.53 -3.70 5.82
CA PHE A 55 -13.21 -2.97 7.05
C PHE A 55 -12.38 -3.86 7.99
N TYR A 56 -11.16 -3.45 8.30
CA TYR A 56 -10.20 -4.23 9.06
C TYR A 56 -9.80 -3.53 10.36
N GLN A 57 -9.58 -4.32 11.40
CA GLN A 57 -9.08 -3.83 12.69
C GLN A 57 -7.58 -3.50 12.65
N TYR A 58 -6.82 -4.14 11.75
CA TYR A 58 -5.37 -4.00 11.63
C TYR A 58 -4.98 -3.92 10.15
N ASN A 59 -3.92 -3.17 9.86
CA ASN A 59 -3.31 -3.04 8.53
C ASN A 59 -1.79 -2.86 8.67
N ASP A 60 -1.05 -3.10 7.60
CA ASP A 60 0.41 -3.10 7.59
C ASP A 60 1.01 -1.68 7.63
N ALA A 61 0.21 -0.65 7.39
CA ALA A 61 0.65 0.74 7.56
C ALA A 61 0.76 1.15 9.04
N GLY A 62 0.30 0.33 9.99
CA GLY A 62 0.32 0.65 11.42
C GLY A 62 -0.66 1.76 11.80
N THR A 63 -1.65 2.03 10.94
CA THR A 63 -2.68 3.07 11.14
C THR A 63 -3.88 2.52 11.92
N PHE A 64 -4.86 3.39 12.20
CA PHE A 64 -6.12 2.98 12.84
C PHE A 64 -6.94 1.98 11.98
N PRO A 65 -7.89 1.25 12.59
CA PRO A 65 -8.87 0.46 11.86
C PRO A 65 -9.57 1.25 10.75
N GLY A 66 -9.82 0.62 9.61
CA GLY A 66 -10.39 1.30 8.46
C GLY A 66 -10.67 0.39 7.28
N GLU A 67 -11.09 1.00 6.17
CA GLU A 67 -11.27 0.31 4.90
C GLU A 67 -9.91 0.07 4.24
N CYS A 68 -9.59 -1.21 3.99
CA CYS A 68 -8.30 -1.65 3.44
C CYS A 68 -8.50 -2.68 2.34
N ALA A 69 -7.47 -2.89 1.53
CA ALA A 69 -7.35 -3.99 0.58
C ALA A 69 -5.90 -4.49 0.57
N ASP A 70 -5.66 -5.66 -0.04
CA ASP A 70 -4.33 -6.21 -0.22
C ASP A 70 -3.67 -5.60 -1.46
N PHE A 71 -2.55 -4.93 -1.25
CA PHE A 71 -1.69 -4.36 -2.29
C PHE A 71 -0.61 -5.37 -2.64
N ILE A 72 -0.38 -5.53 -3.95
CA ILE A 72 0.60 -6.45 -4.50
C ILE A 72 1.88 -5.68 -4.75
N PHE A 73 2.97 -6.15 -4.14
CA PHE A 73 4.31 -5.61 -4.29
C PHE A 73 5.20 -6.64 -4.97
N HIS A 74 6.07 -6.18 -5.87
CA HIS A 74 7.10 -7.01 -6.50
C HIS A 74 8.46 -6.71 -5.92
N LYS A 75 9.23 -7.75 -5.62
CA LYS A 75 10.64 -7.66 -5.25
C LYS A 75 11.46 -8.49 -6.23
N TYR A 76 12.44 -7.87 -6.86
CA TYR A 76 13.39 -8.56 -7.72
C TYR A 76 14.45 -9.25 -6.86
N ASN A 77 14.55 -10.57 -7.00
CA ASN A 77 15.66 -11.33 -6.44
C ASN A 77 16.65 -11.63 -7.57
N ASP A 78 17.92 -11.28 -7.33
CA ASP A 78 19.05 -11.51 -8.25
C ASP A 78 19.32 -13.00 -8.45
#